data_AF-A0A3N4SKT6-F1
#
_entry.id   AF-A0A3N4SKT6-F1
#
_cell.length_a   1.000
_cell.length_b   1.000
_cell.length_c   1.000
_cell.angle_alpha   90.00
_cell.angle_beta   90.00
_cell.angle_gamma   90.00
#
_symmetry.space_group_name_H-M   'P 1'
#
loop_
_entity.id
_entity.type
_entity.pdbx_description
1 polymer ?
#
loop_
_entity_poly.entity_id
_entity_poly.type
_entity_poly.pdbx_seq_one_letter_code
_entity_poly.pdbx_strand_id
1 'polypeptide(L)'
;MTHPFHALSGQRLEILFVKRRSGALVFVCAYGVSRSVTLPQEWTDRGGEPSGDRLGVEGLSALGALVNALVSRGAGPEEGGS
;
A
#
# COMPACT_ATOMS: atom_id res chain seq x y z
N MET A 1 4.61 6.82 9.47
CA MET A 1 4.62 5.66 8.57
C MET A 1 4.65 6.13 7.12
N THR A 2 5.79 6.52 6.55
CA THR A 2 5.86 6.99 5.15
C THR A 2 6.07 5.79 4.22
N HIS A 3 5.02 5.38 3.54
CA HIS A 3 4.99 4.41 2.45
C HIS A 3 4.65 5.22 1.18
N PRO A 4 5.26 4.92 0.03
CA PRO A 4 5.00 5.64 -1.23
C PRO A 4 3.53 5.72 -1.63
N PHE A 5 2.71 4.76 -1.18
CA PHE A 5 1.30 4.63 -1.54
C PHE A 5 0.40 4.36 -0.33
N HIS A 6 0.61 5.08 0.78
CA HIS A 6 -0.42 5.16 1.82
C HIS A 6 -0.76 6.62 2.06
N ALA A 7 -1.97 7.05 1.66
CA ALA A 7 -2.39 8.45 1.79
C ALA A 7 -2.35 9.00 3.24
N LEU A 8 -2.19 8.11 4.22
CA LEU A 8 -2.19 8.38 5.66
C LEU A 8 -0.78 8.31 6.26
N SER A 9 0.22 8.31 5.39
CA SER A 9 1.58 8.04 5.75
C SER A 9 2.20 9.08 6.69
N GLY A 10 2.49 8.70 7.93
CA GLY A 10 3.08 9.64 8.91
C GLY A 10 2.04 10.40 9.73
N GLN A 11 0.76 10.29 9.40
CA GLN A 11 -0.30 10.83 10.22
C GLN A 11 -0.57 9.92 11.42
N ARG A 12 -0.74 10.53 12.60
CA ARG A 12 -1.33 9.86 13.76
C ARG A 12 -2.84 9.97 13.62
N LEU A 13 -3.52 8.84 13.66
CA LEU A 13 -4.98 8.78 13.63
C LEU A 13 -5.49 8.37 15.01
N GLU A 14 -6.58 8.97 15.44
CA GLU A 14 -7.29 8.57 16.65
C GLU A 14 -7.93 7.20 16.44
N ILE A 15 -7.71 6.27 17.36
CA ILE A 15 -8.38 4.97 17.35
C ILE A 15 -9.75 5.14 18.00
N LEU A 16 -10.81 4.94 17.23
CA LEU A 16 -12.18 4.95 17.74
C LEU A 16 -12.48 3.65 18.50
N PHE A 17 -12.09 2.50 17.94
CA PHE A 17 -12.16 1.20 18.60
C PHE A 17 -11.27 0.16 17.94
N VAL A 18 -11.02 -0.93 18.67
CA VAL A 18 -10.23 -2.09 18.22
C VAL A 18 -11.16 -3.29 18.08
N LYS A 19 -11.00 -4.07 17.01
CA LYS A 19 -11.73 -5.34 16.84
C LYS A 19 -10.90 -6.40 16.15
N ARG A 20 -11.38 -7.65 16.22
CA ARG A 20 -10.87 -8.76 15.40
C ARG A 20 -11.72 -8.89 14.13
N ARG A 21 -11.06 -9.13 12.99
CA ARG A 21 -11.68 -9.44 11.69
C ARG A 21 -10.91 -10.57 11.04
N SER A 22 -11.57 -11.69 10.78
CA SER A 22 -10.96 -12.89 10.16
C SER A 22 -9.66 -13.34 10.86
N GLY A 23 -9.63 -13.30 12.20
CA GLY A 23 -8.45 -13.67 13.00
C GLY A 23 -7.39 -12.56 13.17
N ALA A 24 -7.43 -11.51 12.36
CA ALA A 24 -6.51 -10.37 12.45
C ALA A 24 -7.05 -9.26 13.37
N LEU A 25 -6.14 -8.58 14.08
CA LEU A 25 -6.48 -7.36 14.84
C LEU A 25 -6.52 -6.16 13.89
N VAL A 26 -7.61 -5.39 13.95
CA VAL A 26 -7.80 -4.19 13.14
C VAL A 26 -8.15 -2.99 14.03
N PHE A 27 -7.64 -1.82 13.65
CA PHE A 27 -7.94 -0.53 14.25
C PHE A 27 -8.95 0.20 13.37
N VAL A 28 -10.04 0.68 13.97
CA VAL A 28 -10.96 1.61 13.30
C VAL A 28 -10.58 3.01 13.76
N CYS A 29 -10.06 3.80 12.84
CA CYS A 29 -9.50 5.11 13.14
C CYS A 29 -10.36 6.23 12.55
N ALA A 30 -10.44 7.37 13.25
CA ALA A 30 -11.06 8.57 12.73
C ALA A 30 -10.32 9.06 11.48
N TYR A 31 -11.07 9.47 10.46
CA TYR A 31 -10.53 10.03 9.23
C TYR A 31 -11.44 11.17 8.74
N GLY A 32 -10.99 12.42 8.92
CA GLY A 32 -11.85 13.59 8.67
C GLY A 32 -13.03 13.67 9.66
N VAL A 33 -14.02 14.50 9.32
CA VAL A 33 -15.10 14.88 10.26
C VAL A 33 -16.12 13.76 10.49
N SER A 34 -16.33 12.86 9.52
CA SER A 34 -17.40 11.86 9.60
C SER A 34 -17.07 10.54 8.90
N ARG A 35 -15.78 10.25 8.69
CA ARG A 35 -15.35 8.98 8.10
C ARG A 35 -14.42 8.25 9.06
N SER A 36 -14.34 6.94 8.84
CA SER A 36 -13.38 6.08 9.52
C SER A 36 -12.62 5.27 8.49
N VAL A 37 -11.37 4.97 8.80
CA VAL A 37 -10.55 4.00 8.06
C VAL A 37 -10.30 2.79 8.95
N THR A 38 -10.34 1.59 8.36
CA THR A 38 -9.96 0.36 9.08
C THR A 38 -8.56 -0.05 8.65
N LEU A 39 -7.64 -0.15 9.59
CA LEU A 39 -6.24 -0.52 9.35
C LEU A 39 -5.92 -1.84 10.07
N PRO A 40 -5.44 -2.87 9.35
CA PRO A 40 -4.82 -4.03 9.98
C PRO A 40 -3.63 -3.62 10.85
N GLN A 41 -3.41 -4.30 11.98
CA GLN A 41 -2.28 -3.99 12.86
C GLN A 41 -0.93 -4.06 12.14
N GLU A 42 -0.75 -5.03 11.25
CA GLU A 42 0.45 -5.22 10.41
C GLU A 42 0.75 -4.02 9.49
N TRP A 43 -0.23 -3.14 9.25
CA TRP A 43 -0.10 -1.92 8.45
C TRP A 43 0.07 -0.68 9.33
N THR A 44 0.41 -0.85 10.60
CA THR A 44 0.71 0.26 11.51
C THR A 44 2.13 0.15 12.04
N ASP A 45 2.55 1.13 12.82
CA ASP A 45 3.77 1.06 13.63
C ASP A 45 3.73 -0.04 14.71
N ARG A 46 2.56 -0.66 14.95
CA ARG A 46 2.37 -1.81 15.85
C ARG A 46 2.39 -3.17 15.13
N GLY A 47 2.70 -3.17 13.83
CA GLY A 47 2.93 -4.40 13.07
C GLY A 47 4.21 -5.12 13.49
N GLY A 48 4.46 -6.30 12.92
CA GLY A 48 5.73 -7.00 13.08
C GLY A 48 6.91 -6.23 12.45
N GLU A 49 8.13 -6.68 12.72
CA GLU A 49 9.33 -6.09 12.15
C GLU A 49 9.25 -6.08 10.61
N PRO A 50 9.55 -4.95 9.94
CA PRO A 50 9.58 -4.89 8.49
C PRO A 50 10.57 -5.94 7.94
N SER A 51 10.17 -6.71 6.92
CA SER A 51 11.14 -7.58 6.23
C SER A 51 12.30 -6.77 5.66
N GLY A 52 13.53 -7.29 5.74
CA GLY A 52 14.73 -6.68 5.17
C GLY A 52 14.66 -6.49 3.64
N ASP A 53 13.79 -7.24 2.97
CA ASP A 53 13.57 -7.17 1.52
C ASP A 53 12.53 -6.10 1.10
N ARG A 54 12.04 -5.27 2.03
CA ARG A 54 11.08 -4.21 1.69
C ARG A 54 11.74 -3.13 0.84
N LEU A 55 11.17 -2.91 -0.33
CA LEU A 55 11.52 -1.78 -1.19
C LEU A 55 11.04 -0.47 -0.55
N GLY A 56 11.93 0.54 -0.52
CA GLY A 56 11.54 1.92 -0.26
C GLY A 56 10.74 2.53 -1.41
N VAL A 57 10.30 3.78 -1.24
CA VAL A 57 9.55 4.57 -2.25
C VAL A 57 10.20 4.50 -3.62
N GLU A 58 11.48 4.88 -3.66
CA GLU A 58 12.24 4.97 -4.90
C GLU A 58 12.41 3.60 -5.57
N GLY A 59 12.70 2.57 -4.77
CA GLY A 59 12.83 1.20 -5.27
C GLY A 59 11.53 0.67 -5.87
N LEU A 60 10.40 0.93 -5.21
CA LEU A 60 9.09 0.50 -5.69
C LEU A 60 8.66 1.28 -6.96
N SER A 61 8.90 2.60 -6.99
CA SER A 61 8.63 3.44 -8.17
C SER A 61 9.49 3.02 -9.37
N ALA A 62 10.79 2.76 -9.15
CA ALA A 62 11.70 2.29 -10.18
C ALA A 62 11.28 0.91 -10.71
N LEU A 63 10.87 0.00 -9.83
CA LEU A 63 10.34 -1.30 -10.22
C LEU A 63 9.06 -1.16 -11.06
N GLY A 64 8.14 -0.27 -10.68
CA GLY A 64 6.93 0.02 -11.45
C GLY A 64 7.25 0.56 -12.84
N ALA A 65 8.20 1.49 -12.95
CA ALA A 65 8.66 2.03 -14.23
C ALA A 65 9.27 0.93 -15.12
N LEU A 66 10.09 0.04 -14.54
CA LEU A 66 10.69 -1.09 -15.25
C LEU A 66 9.63 -2.07 -15.77
N VAL A 67 8.69 -2.48 -14.93
CA VAL A 67 7.59 -3.39 -15.32
C VAL A 67 6.78 -2.78 -16.47
N ASN A 68 6.45 -1.49 -16.38
CA ASN A 68 5.72 -0.79 -17.45
C ASN A 68 6.51 -0.78 -18.76
N ALA A 69 7.82 -0.49 -18.73
CA ALA A 69 8.66 -0.51 -19.92
C ALA A 69 8.74 -1.91 -20.57
N LEU A 70 8.80 -2.97 -19.77
CA LEU A 70 8.78 -4.35 -20.26
C LEU A 70 7.45 -4.71 -20.93
N VAL A 71 6.32 -4.32 -20.32
CA VAL A 71 4.98 -4.53 -20.90
C VAL A 71 4.83 -3.75 -22.22
N SER A 72 5.25 -2.48 -22.25
CA SER A 72 5.18 -1.66 -23.46
C SER A 72 6.06 -2.18 -24.60
N ARG A 73 7.18 -2.83 -24.28
CA ARG A 73 8.04 -3.49 -25.28
C ARG A 73 7.46 -4.82 -25.78
N GLY A 74 6.72 -5.54 -24.94
CA GLY A 74 6.07 -6.80 -25.28
C GLY A 74 4.81 -6.65 -26.14
N ALA A 75 4.20 -5.46 -26.13
CA ALA A 75 3.11 -5.09 -27.04
C ALA A 75 3.68 -4.74 -28.44
N GLY A 76 4.12 -5.74 -29.19
CA GLY A 76 4.41 -5.59 -30.62
C GLY A 76 3.12 -5.32 -31.42
N PRO A 77 3.23 -4.71 -32.61
CA PRO A 77 2.07 -4.50 -33.48
C PRO A 77 1.53 -5.86 -33.94
N GLU A 78 0.26 -6.16 -33.64
CA GLU A 78 -0.49 -7.18 -34.36
C GLU A 78 -0.38 -6.85 -35.86
N GLU A 79 0.24 -7.75 -36.61
CA GLU A 79 0.45 -7.60 -38.05
C GLU A 79 -0.88 -7.36 -38.76
N GLY A 80 -1.00 -6.21 -39.42
CA GLY A 80 -2.02 -5.99 -40.44
C GLY A 80 -1.74 -6.91 -41.62
N GLY A 81 -2.56 -7.96 -41.74
CA GLY A 81 -2.52 -8.91 -42.84
C GLY A 81 -2.80 -8.27 -44.20
N SER A 82 -2.08 -8.83 -45.19
CA SER A 82 -2.20 -8.83 -46.66
C SER A 82 -3.22 -7.92 -47.34
#